data_AF-A0A378H215-F1
#
_entry.id   AF-A0A378H215-F1
#
_cell.length_a   1.000
_cell.length_b   1.000
_cell.length_c   1.000
_cell.angle_alpha   90.00
_cell.angle_beta   90.00
_cell.angle_gamma   90.00
#
_symmetry.space_group_name_H-M   'P 1'
#
loop_
_entity.id
_entity.type
_entity.pdbx_description
1 polymer ?
#
loop_
_entity_poly.entity_id
_entity_poly.type
_entity_poly.pdbx_seq_one_letter_code
_entity_poly.pdbx_strand_id
1 'polypeptide(L)'
;MESAVDRHVFYISDGTAITAEVLGHAVMSQFPVAISSVTLPFVENISRARAVKEQIDAIYQQTGIRPLVFYSIVIPEIRDIILPK
;
A
#
# COMPACT_ATOMS: atom_id res chain seq x y z
N MET A 1 -18.77 18.28 12.42
CA MET A 1 -18.41 16.86 12.32
C MET A 1 -17.26 16.79 11.34
N GLU A 2 -16.02 16.75 11.85
CA GLU A 2 -14.86 16.59 10.98
C GLU A 2 -15.00 15.26 10.25
N SER A 3 -15.08 15.29 8.92
CA SER A 3 -15.04 14.08 8.13
C SER A 3 -13.67 13.44 8.38
N ALA A 4 -13.64 12.29 9.05
CA ALA A 4 -12.41 11.53 9.21
C ALA A 4 -11.80 11.32 7.81
N VAL A 5 -10.54 11.72 7.62
CA VAL A 5 -9.84 11.54 6.35
C VAL A 5 -9.74 10.04 6.11
N ASP A 6 -10.34 9.55 5.02
CA ASP A 6 -10.24 8.14 4.64
C ASP A 6 -8.86 7.89 4.01
N ARG A 7 -8.10 6.97 4.59
CA ARG A 7 -6.75 6.63 4.16
C ARG A 7 -6.76 5.25 3.54
N HIS A 8 -6.51 5.18 2.24
CA HIS A 8 -6.19 3.93 1.58
C HIS A 8 -4.77 3.48 1.93
N VAL A 9 -4.62 2.23 2.38
CA VAL A 9 -3.35 1.66 2.83
C VAL A 9 -3.09 0.33 2.12
N PHE A 10 -1.92 0.20 1.52
CA PHE A 10 -1.46 -1.01 0.86
C PHE A 10 -0.36 -1.67 1.69
N TYR A 11 -0.53 -2.95 2.02
CA TYR A 11 0.50 -3.79 2.63
C TYR A 11 1.04 -4.75 1.56
N ILE A 12 2.28 -4.54 1.11
CA ILE A 12 2.83 -5.24 -0.06
C ILE A 12 4.09 -6.03 0.31
N SER A 13 4.22 -7.25 -0.18
CA SER A 13 5.39 -8.08 0.09
C SER A 13 5.71 -9.00 -1.07
N ASP A 14 7.00 -9.29 -1.25
CA ASP A 14 7.46 -10.42 -2.07
C ASP A 14 7.38 -11.76 -1.31
N GLY A 15 6.96 -11.75 -0.04
CA GLY A 15 6.55 -12.91 0.73
C GLY A 15 5.09 -12.84 1.16
N THR A 16 4.78 -13.12 2.42
CA THR A 16 3.40 -13.25 2.92
C THR A 16 2.70 -11.93 3.29
N ALA A 17 3.41 -10.80 3.30
CA ALA A 17 2.94 -9.48 3.75
C ALA A 17 2.60 -9.34 5.25
N ILE A 18 2.73 -10.39 6.06
CA ILE A 18 2.47 -10.35 7.52
C ILE A 18 3.29 -9.23 8.19
N THR A 19 4.58 -9.11 7.86
CA THR A 19 5.44 -8.06 8.45
C THR A 19 4.96 -6.66 8.09
N ALA A 20 4.61 -6.41 6.82
CA ALA A 20 4.13 -5.11 6.36
C ALA A 20 2.77 -4.75 6.99
N GLU A 21 1.88 -5.73 7.10
CA GLU A 21 0.55 -5.57 7.70
C GLU A 21 0.63 -5.28 9.20
N VAL A 22 1.39 -6.07 9.96
CA VAL A 22 1.53 -5.88 11.42
C VAL A 22 2.16 -4.52 11.74
N LEU A 23 3.25 -4.17 11.06
CA LEU A 23 3.91 -2.88 11.29
C LEU A 23 3.02 -1.71 10.86
N GLY A 24 2.38 -1.81 9.69
CA GLY A 24 1.54 -0.74 9.20
C GLY A 24 0.27 -0.56 10.03
N HIS A 25 -0.37 -1.64 10.48
CA HIS A 25 -1.49 -1.56 11.42
C HIS A 25 -1.07 -0.90 12.74
N ALA A 26 0.07 -1.29 13.30
CA ALA A 26 0.60 -0.68 14.53
C ALA A 26 0.83 0.83 14.36
N VAL A 27 1.45 1.26 13.26
CA VAL A 27 1.66 2.69 12.96
C VAL A 27 0.34 3.43 12.77
N MET A 28 -0.57 2.88 11.97
CA MET A 28 -1.83 3.55 11.62
C MET A 28 -2.78 3.68 12.81
N SER A 29 -2.71 2.77 13.79
CA SER A 29 -3.48 2.84 15.04
C SER A 29 -3.19 4.10 15.88
N GLN A 30 -2.07 4.78 15.62
CA GLN A 30 -1.69 6.02 16.31
C GLN A 30 -2.44 7.26 15.80
N PHE A 31 -3.21 7.12 14.72
CA PHE A 31 -3.89 8.24 14.06
C PHE A 31 -5.41 8.05 14.08
N PRO A 32 -6.20 9.09 14.42
CA PRO A 32 -7.66 9.04 14.42
C PRO A 32 -8.22 9.21 13.00
N VAL A 33 -7.91 8.28 12.10
CA VAL A 33 -8.34 8.30 10.68
C VAL A 33 -9.09 7.02 10.33
N ALA A 34 -10.01 7.12 9.37
CA ALA A 34 -10.61 5.93 8.76
C ALA A 34 -9.58 5.28 7.83
N ILE A 35 -9.51 3.94 7.85
CA ILE A 35 -8.52 3.19 7.08
C ILE A 35 -9.24 2.17 6.21
N SER A 36 -8.97 2.24 4.91
CA SER A 36 -9.35 1.23 3.92
C SER A 36 -8.09 0.53 3.43
N SER A 37 -7.84 -0.68 3.91
CA SER A 37 -6.59 -1.38 3.63
C SER A 37 -6.73 -2.56 2.68
N VAL A 38 -5.67 -2.83 1.90
CA VAL A 38 -5.53 -4.05 1.10
C VAL A 38 -4.16 -4.70 1.35
N THR A 39 -4.14 -6.02 1.42
CA THR A 39 -2.93 -6.82 1.63
C THR A 39 -2.61 -7.61 0.36
N LEU A 40 -1.37 -7.48 -0.14
CA LEU A 40 -0.91 -8.01 -1.42
C LEU A 40 0.38 -8.82 -1.21
N PRO A 41 0.26 -10.14 -0.96
CA PRO A 41 1.41 -11.02 -0.83
C PRO A 41 1.94 -11.50 -2.19
N PHE A 42 3.18 -12.02 -2.18
CA PHE A 42 3.85 -12.67 -3.31
C PHE A 42 3.95 -11.79 -4.57
N VAL A 43 4.27 -10.51 -4.38
CA VAL A 43 4.55 -9.54 -5.45
C VAL A 43 6.02 -9.70 -5.87
N GLU A 44 6.31 -10.80 -6.54
CA GLU A 44 7.68 -11.25 -6.83
C GLU A 44 8.13 -10.97 -8.28
N ASN A 45 7.22 -10.50 -9.13
CA ASN A 45 7.52 -10.29 -10.55
C ASN A 45 6.97 -8.95 -11.07
N ILE A 46 7.58 -8.50 -12.17
CA ILE A 46 7.30 -7.19 -12.78
C ILE A 46 5.82 -7.04 -13.15
N SER A 47 5.19 -8.10 -13.65
CA SER A 47 3.78 -8.08 -14.05
C SER A 47 2.88 -7.78 -12.85
N ARG A 48 3.09 -8.48 -11.73
CA ARG A 48 2.39 -8.21 -10.47
C ARG A 48 2.67 -6.81 -9.95
N ALA A 49 3.94 -6.38 -9.95
CA ALA A 49 4.30 -5.04 -9.50
C ALA A 49 3.55 -3.94 -10.27
N ARG A 50 3.42 -4.09 -11.59
CA ARG A 50 2.66 -3.17 -12.45
C ARG A 50 1.16 -3.19 -12.13
N ALA A 51 0.57 -4.37 -11.97
CA ALA A 51 -0.84 -4.48 -11.59
C ALA A 51 -1.13 -3.82 -10.24
N VAL A 52 -0.20 -3.93 -9.28
CA VAL A 52 -0.32 -3.24 -7.98
C VAL A 52 -0.20 -1.72 -8.15
N LYS A 53 0.76 -1.25 -8.96
CA LYS A 53 0.91 0.17 -9.27
C LYS A 53 -0.36 0.76 -9.92
N GLU A 54 -0.97 0.04 -10.85
CA GLU A 54 -2.23 0.44 -11.49
C GLU A 54 -3.37 0.58 -10.48
N GLN A 55 -3.48 -0.33 -9.50
CA GLN A 55 -4.47 -0.21 -8.42
C GLN A 55 -4.24 1.02 -7.55
N ILE A 56 -2.99 1.29 -7.16
CA ILE A 56 -2.63 2.47 -6.36
C ILE A 56 -2.97 3.75 -7.14
N ASP A 57 -2.61 3.80 -8.42
CA ASP A 57 -2.86 4.94 -9.28
C ASP A 57 -4.35 5.17 -9.52
N ALA A 58 -5.13 4.11 -9.72
CA ALA A 58 -6.57 4.19 -9.90
C ALA A 58 -7.25 4.80 -8.66
N ILE A 59 -6.85 4.39 -7.45
CA ILE A 59 -7.37 4.98 -6.21
C ILE A 59 -6.99 6.45 -6.11
N TYR A 60 -5.74 6.80 -6.44
CA TYR A 60 -5.31 8.19 -6.42
C TYR A 60 -6.10 9.05 -7.43
N GLN A 61 -6.33 8.54 -8.64
CA GLN A 61 -7.12 9.22 -9.67
C GLN A 61 -8.58 9.43 -9.24
N GLN A 62 -9.18 8.45 -8.56
CA GLN A 62 -10.58 8.51 -8.11
C GLN A 62 -10.78 9.42 -6.90
N THR A 63 -9.86 9.37 -5.94
CA THR A 63 -10.03 10.04 -4.64
C THR A 63 -9.28 11.37 -4.54
N GLY A 64 -8.27 11.59 -5.38
CA GLY A 64 -7.33 12.70 -5.26
C GLY A 64 -6.37 12.59 -4.06
N ILE A 65 -6.45 11.49 -3.28
CA ILE A 65 -5.68 11.27 -2.06
C ILE A 65 -4.66 10.16 -2.33
N ARG A 66 -3.37 10.44 -2.14
CA ARG A 66 -2.32 9.43 -2.34
C ARG A 66 -2.44 8.30 -1.30
N PRO A 67 -2.57 7.03 -1.74
CA PRO A 67 -2.54 5.89 -0.83
C PRO A 67 -1.20 5.76 -0.11
N LEU A 68 -1.23 5.21 1.10
CA LEU A 68 -0.03 4.81 1.84
C LEU A 68 0.40 3.42 1.41
N VAL A 69 1.71 3.19 1.35
CA VAL A 69 2.28 1.90 1.00
C VAL A 69 3.27 1.49 2.08
N PHE A 70 2.93 0.46 2.83
CA PHE A 70 3.86 -0.28 3.68
C PHE A 70 4.32 -1.50 2.89
N TYR A 71 5.63 -1.70 2.82
CA TYR A 71 6.16 -2.78 2.00
C TYR A 71 7.33 -3.50 2.66
N SER A 72 7.47 -4.78 2.33
CA SER A 72 8.66 -5.59 2.57
C SER A 72 9.04 -6.24 1.25
N ILE A 73 9.83 -5.56 0.43
CA ILE A 73 10.24 -6.01 -0.90
C ILE A 73 11.75 -5.86 -0.99
N VAL A 74 12.45 -6.95 -1.28
CA VAL A 74 13.92 -6.96 -1.36
C VAL A 74 14.41 -6.68 -2.78
N ILE A 75 13.63 -7.05 -3.81
CA ILE A 75 14.01 -6.90 -5.22
C ILE A 75 13.83 -5.43 -5.64
N PRO A 76 14.92 -4.70 -5.96
CA PRO A 76 14.85 -3.26 -6.25
C PRO A 76 13.93 -2.94 -7.44
N GLU A 77 13.99 -3.75 -8.49
CA GLU A 77 13.20 -3.56 -9.71
C GLU A 77 11.69 -3.61 -9.45
N ILE A 78 11.25 -4.49 -8.55
CA ILE A 78 9.85 -4.61 -8.13
C ILE A 78 9.43 -3.39 -7.30
N ARG A 79 10.26 -3.03 -6.31
CA ARG A 79 10.03 -1.89 -5.44
C ARG A 79 9.91 -0.59 -6.24
N ASP A 80 10.80 -0.37 -7.20
CA ASP A 80 10.89 0.87 -7.97
C ASP A 80 9.71 1.04 -8.96
N ILE A 81 9.02 -0.05 -9.33
CA ILE A 81 7.76 0.01 -10.09
C ILE A 81 6.60 0.50 -9.20
N ILE A 82 6.56 0.05 -7.94
CA ILE A 82 5.44 0.28 -7.03
C ILE A 82 5.52 1.66 -6.39
N LEU A 83 6.71 2.07 -5.95
CA LEU A 83 6.86 3.32 -5.21
C LEU A 83 6.73 4.53 -6.14
N PRO A 84 5.93 5.55 -5.76
CA PRO A 84 5.82 6.77 -6.55
C PRO A 84 7.16 7.52 -6.59
N LYS A 85 7.45 8.13 -7.73
CA LYS A 85 8.51 9.14 -7.88
C LYS A 85 7.96 10.54 -7.66
#